data_AF-A0A6L4AS68-F1
#
_entry.id   AF-A0A6L4AS68-F1
#
_cell.length_a   1.000
_cell.length_b   1.000
_cell.length_c   1.000
_cell.angle_alpha   90.00
_cell.angle_beta   90.00
_cell.angle_gamma   90.00
#
_symmetry.space_group_name_H-M   'P 1'
#
loop_
_entity.id
_entity.type
_entity.pdbx_description
1 polymer ?
#
loop_
_entity_poly.entity_id
_entity_poly.type
_entity_poly.pdbx_seq_one_letter_code
_entity_poly.pdbx_strand_id
1 'polypeptide(L)'
;MKPVTAYEGATGGRNLSVPVAPATEGSLEAFLAGEKMQAAFVDLRAWRAAGNVKPFRARPFGYLEMTASWPEIADAFLFVRKMEPGEFPEPVPKDQ
;
A
#
# COMPACT_ATOMS: atom_id res chain seq x y z
N MET A 1 -3.02 6.83 13.76
CA MET A 1 -2.04 6.58 12.69
C MET A 1 -2.73 6.91 11.36
N LYS A 2 -2.07 7.61 10.43
CA LYS A 2 -2.69 7.97 9.15
C LYS A 2 -2.60 6.79 8.17
N PRO A 3 -3.64 6.55 7.35
CA PRO A 3 -3.59 5.61 6.25
C PRO A 3 -2.43 5.91 5.29
N VAL A 4 -1.60 4.91 4.93
CA VAL A 4 -0.54 5.03 3.92
C VAL A 4 -0.36 3.77 3.09
N THR A 5 -0.25 3.97 1.76
CA THR A 5 -0.23 2.90 0.73
C THR A 5 1.17 2.37 0.44
N ALA A 6 2.21 3.09 0.85
CA ALA A 6 3.60 2.73 0.58
C ALA A 6 4.28 2.02 1.76
N TYR A 7 5.33 1.26 1.46
CA TYR A 7 6.18 0.62 2.47
C TYR A 7 7.08 1.63 3.21
N GLU A 8 7.68 2.57 2.46
CA GLU A 8 8.56 3.64 2.97
C GLU A 8 8.34 4.97 2.22
N GLY A 9 8.97 6.05 2.69
CA GLY A 9 8.86 7.41 2.12
C GLY A 9 8.08 8.35 3.04
N ALA A 10 7.25 9.22 2.48
CA ALA A 10 6.45 10.16 3.26
C ALA A 10 5.02 10.37 2.71
N THR A 11 4.12 10.82 3.59
CA THR A 11 2.73 11.19 3.27
C THR A 11 2.44 12.61 3.73
N GLY A 12 1.37 13.23 3.22
CA GLY A 12 1.00 14.61 3.49
C GLY A 12 1.31 15.53 2.31
N GLY A 13 1.58 16.80 2.59
CA GLY A 13 1.99 17.78 1.59
C GLY A 13 3.50 18.01 1.61
N ARG A 14 4.05 18.60 0.54
CA ARG A 14 5.49 18.90 0.41
C ARG A 14 6.10 19.59 1.64
N ASN A 15 5.37 20.57 2.20
CA ASN A 15 5.86 21.39 3.31
C ASN A 15 5.55 20.79 4.70
N LEU A 16 4.76 19.72 4.75
CA LEU A 16 4.27 19.06 5.97
C LEU A 16 4.15 17.56 5.71
N SER A 17 5.28 16.97 5.34
CA SER A 17 5.40 15.54 5.09
C SER A 17 5.68 14.80 6.39
N VAL A 18 5.01 13.68 6.61
CA VAL A 18 5.25 12.77 7.72
C VAL A 18 5.83 11.47 7.16
N PRO A 19 6.97 10.98 7.70
CA PRO A 19 7.52 9.70 7.28
C PRO A 19 6.49 8.57 7.42
N VAL A 20 6.46 7.69 6.44
CA VAL A 20 5.65 6.47 6.51
C VAL A 20 6.33 5.52 7.49
N ALA A 21 5.54 5.00 8.44
CA ALA A 21 6.04 3.96 9.34
C ALA A 21 6.36 2.68 8.54
N PRO A 22 7.44 1.96 8.90
CA PRO A 22 7.79 0.71 8.25
C PRO A 22 6.65 -0.30 8.36
N ALA A 23 6.56 -1.25 7.42
CA ALA A 23 5.57 -2.32 7.56
C ALA A 23 5.95 -3.22 8.71
N THR A 24 4.95 -3.77 9.39
CA THR A 24 5.24 -4.73 10.43
C THR A 24 5.83 -5.99 9.80
N GLU A 25 6.82 -6.58 10.46
CA GLU A 25 7.37 -7.87 10.06
C GLU A 25 6.26 -8.92 9.89
N GLY A 26 6.41 -9.76 8.87
CA GLY A 26 5.41 -10.79 8.52
C GLY A 26 4.18 -10.26 7.75
N SER A 27 4.10 -8.96 7.46
CA SER A 27 3.13 -8.42 6.49
C SER A 27 3.51 -8.77 5.05
N LEU A 28 2.52 -8.73 4.15
CA LEU A 28 2.76 -8.88 2.72
C LEU A 28 3.74 -7.83 2.19
N GLU A 29 3.66 -6.59 2.67
CA GLU A 29 4.54 -5.51 2.26
C GLU A 29 5.98 -5.75 2.73
N ALA A 30 6.18 -6.27 3.94
CA ALA A 30 7.51 -6.66 4.42
C ALA A 30 8.12 -7.78 3.58
N PHE A 31 7.32 -8.78 3.21
CA PHE A 31 7.76 -9.85 2.30
C PHE A 31 8.19 -9.28 0.94
N LEU A 32 7.34 -8.49 0.28
CA LEU A 32 7.64 -7.91 -1.03
C LEU A 32 8.85 -6.96 -0.99
N ALA A 33 9.01 -6.20 0.09
CA ALA A 33 10.17 -5.34 0.30
C ALA A 33 11.46 -6.16 0.52
N GLY A 34 11.39 -7.29 1.22
CA GLY A 34 12.47 -8.26 1.42
C GLY A 34 12.93 -8.91 0.12
N GLU A 35 11.99 -9.20 -0.78
CA GLU A 35 12.23 -9.63 -2.17
C GLU A 35 12.74 -8.49 -3.08
N LYS A 36 13.05 -7.31 -2.50
CA LYS A 36 13.58 -6.13 -3.19
C LYS A 36 12.68 -5.57 -4.30
N MET A 37 11.39 -5.90 -4.29
CA MET A 37 10.41 -5.36 -5.23
C MET A 37 10.27 -3.84 -5.03
N GLN A 38 10.16 -3.10 -6.13
CA GLN A 38 9.88 -1.65 -6.11
C GLN A 38 8.38 -1.38 -6.27
N ALA A 39 7.72 -2.19 -7.09
CA ALA A 39 6.28 -2.25 -7.21
C ALA A 39 5.88 -3.69 -7.53
N ALA A 40 4.68 -4.09 -7.13
CA ALA A 40 4.14 -5.41 -7.48
C ALA A 40 2.62 -5.34 -7.61
N PHE A 41 2.10 -6.10 -8.56
CA PHE A 41 0.67 -6.40 -8.64
C PHE A 41 0.47 -7.83 -8.15
N VAL A 42 -0.25 -7.98 -7.05
CA VAL A 42 -0.52 -9.28 -6.43
C VAL A 42 -1.92 -9.71 -6.80
N ASP A 43 -2.06 -10.68 -7.71
CA ASP A 43 -3.35 -11.24 -8.09
C ASP A 43 -3.83 -12.27 -7.05
N LEU A 44 -4.81 -11.87 -6.25
CA LEU A 44 -5.37 -12.69 -5.18
C LEU A 44 -6.41 -13.69 -5.70
N ARG A 45 -6.95 -13.49 -6.92
CA ARG A 45 -7.89 -14.44 -7.54
C ARG A 45 -7.22 -15.78 -7.81
N ALA A 46 -5.95 -15.75 -8.20
CA ALA A 46 -5.15 -16.96 -8.39
C ALA A 46 -4.99 -17.73 -7.07
N TRP A 47 -4.82 -17.02 -5.95
CA TRP A 47 -4.70 -17.64 -4.63
C TRP A 47 -6.03 -18.22 -4.16
N ARG A 48 -7.13 -17.49 -4.35
CA ARG A 48 -8.49 -17.97 -4.10
C ARG A 48 -8.80 -19.22 -4.93
N ALA A 49 -8.47 -19.23 -6.22
CA ALA A 49 -8.67 -20.38 -7.10
C ALA A 49 -7.84 -21.61 -6.67
N ALA A 50 -6.66 -21.39 -6.11
CA ALA A 50 -5.82 -22.43 -5.51
C ALA A 50 -6.28 -22.84 -4.08
N GLY A 51 -7.38 -22.28 -3.57
CA GLY A 51 -7.89 -22.53 -2.22
C GLY A 51 -7.05 -21.90 -1.10
N ASN A 52 -6.10 -21.03 -1.43
CA ASN A 52 -5.24 -20.35 -0.46
C ASN A 52 -5.90 -19.04 0.01
N VAL A 53 -6.85 -19.17 0.93
CA VAL A 53 -7.61 -18.05 1.52
C VAL A 53 -7.19 -17.73 2.97
N LYS A 54 -6.04 -18.24 3.40
CA LYS A 54 -5.58 -18.06 4.79
C LYS A 54 -5.41 -16.57 5.12
N PRO A 55 -5.80 -16.13 6.33
CA PRO A 55 -5.58 -14.77 6.75
C PRO A 55 -4.10 -14.39 6.73
N PHE A 56 -3.80 -13.22 6.20
CA PHE A 56 -2.47 -12.62 6.31
C PHE A 56 -2.58 -11.12 6.56
N ARG A 57 -1.47 -10.54 7.00
CA ARG A 57 -1.40 -9.13 7.37
C ARG A 57 -1.02 -8.30 6.15
N ALA A 58 -1.79 -7.25 5.87
CA ALA A 58 -1.49 -6.31 4.79
C ALA A 58 -2.03 -4.90 5.10
N ARG A 59 -1.56 -3.92 4.33
CA ARG A 59 -2.04 -2.53 4.28
C ARG A 59 -2.74 -2.30 2.94
N PRO A 60 -4.01 -2.72 2.80
CA PRO A 60 -4.73 -2.56 1.54
C PRO A 60 -5.00 -1.08 1.28
N PHE A 61 -4.85 -0.60 0.04
CA PHE A 61 -5.36 0.71 -0.43
C PHE A 61 -5.03 1.92 0.46
N GLY A 62 -3.91 1.83 1.17
CA GLY A 62 -3.49 2.85 2.10
C GLY A 62 -4.21 2.82 3.43
N TYR A 63 -5.07 1.87 3.77
CA TYR A 63 -5.62 1.76 5.12
C TYR A 63 -4.57 1.39 6.18
N LEU A 64 -5.00 1.41 7.44
CA LEU A 64 -4.22 0.82 8.53
C LEU A 64 -3.92 -0.65 8.25
N GLU A 65 -2.80 -1.13 8.77
CA GLU A 65 -2.44 -2.53 8.68
C GLU A 65 -3.48 -3.40 9.40
N MET A 66 -3.93 -4.46 8.73
CA MET A 66 -4.90 -5.39 9.29
C MET A 66 -4.68 -6.81 8.80
N THR A 67 -5.14 -7.78 9.60
CA THR A 67 -5.13 -9.19 9.25
C THR A 67 -6.52 -9.59 8.76
N ALA A 68 -6.60 -10.12 7.55
CA ALA A 68 -7.84 -10.60 6.97
C ALA A 68 -7.58 -11.71 5.94
N SER A 69 -8.61 -12.47 5.60
CA SER A 69 -8.62 -13.40 4.46
C SER A 69 -8.70 -12.62 3.14
N TRP A 70 -7.63 -11.90 2.79
CA TRP A 70 -7.65 -10.96 1.66
C TRP A 70 -8.13 -11.53 0.33
N PRO A 71 -7.81 -12.78 -0.06
CA PRO A 71 -8.31 -13.36 -1.31
C PRO A 71 -9.84 -13.51 -1.36
N GLU A 72 -10.53 -13.45 -0.23
CA GLU A 72 -12.00 -13.43 -0.15
C GLU A 72 -12.59 -12.02 -0.30
N ILE A 73 -11.79 -10.97 -0.08
CA ILE A 73 -12.25 -9.59 0.06
C ILE A 73 -11.83 -8.72 -1.13
N ALA A 74 -10.65 -8.99 -1.71
CA ALA A 74 -10.07 -8.24 -2.80
C ALA A 74 -9.59 -9.17 -3.91
N ASP A 75 -9.68 -8.72 -5.16
CA ASP A 75 -9.16 -9.47 -6.30
C ASP A 75 -7.66 -9.28 -6.49
N ALA A 76 -7.12 -8.12 -6.12
CA ALA A 76 -5.71 -7.85 -6.23
C ALA A 76 -5.24 -6.74 -5.30
N PHE A 77 -3.93 -6.70 -5.05
CA PHE A 77 -3.25 -5.59 -4.40
C PHE A 77 -2.20 -4.97 -5.30
N LEU A 78 -2.03 -3.66 -5.15
CA LEU A 78 -0.88 -2.93 -5.67
C LEU A 78 0.05 -2.61 -4.51
N PHE A 79 1.27 -3.10 -4.60
CA PHE A 79 2.37 -2.72 -3.73
C PHE A 79 3.22 -1.66 -4.41
N VAL A 80 3.57 -0.62 -3.66
CA VAL A 80 4.58 0.36 -4.04
C VAL A 80 5.55 0.49 -2.86
N ARG A 81 6.84 0.29 -3.12
CA ARG A 81 7.85 0.34 -2.06
C ARG A 81 7.95 1.74 -1.48
N LYS A 82 8.19 2.74 -2.33
CA LYS A 82 8.41 4.12 -1.89
C LYS A 82 7.42 5.08 -2.55
N MET A 83 6.78 5.92 -1.75
CA MET A 83 6.00 7.07 -2.24
C MET A 83 6.44 8.35 -1.54
N GLU A 84 6.32 9.46 -2.25
CA GLU A 84 6.53 10.81 -1.72
C GLU A 84 5.30 11.66 -2.03
N PRO A 85 5.04 12.73 -1.25
CA PRO A 85 4.00 13.69 -1.57
C PRO A 85 4.15 14.22 -3.00
N GLY A 86 3.09 14.09 -3.80
CA GLY A 86 3.07 14.65 -5.15
C GLY A 86 3.10 16.17 -5.15
N GLU A 87 3.60 16.76 -6.24
CA GLU A 87 3.43 18.17 -6.52
C GLU A 87 1.99 18.37 -7.02
N PHE A 88 1.17 19.15 -6.31
CA PHE A 88 -0.05 19.65 -6.93
C PHE A 88 0.39 20.63 -8.03
N PRO A 89 -0.06 20.49 -9.30
CA PRO A 89 -0.05 21.64 -10.18
C PRO A 89 -0.84 22.75 -9.48
N GLU A 90 -0.39 24.00 -9.64
CA GLU A 90 -1.08 25.18 -9.10
C GLU A 90 -2.60 25.04 -9.29
N PRO A 91 -3.43 25.49 -8.32
CA PRO A 91 -4.87 25.42 -8.48
C PRO A 91 -5.24 26.03 -9.84
N VAL A 92 -5.92 25.26 -10.69
CA VAL A 92 -6.48 25.80 -11.92
C VAL A 92 -7.35 27.00 -11.50
N PRO A 93 -7.06 28.23 -11.98
CA PRO A 93 -7.82 29.41 -11.60
C PRO A 93 -9.31 29.14 -11.80
N LYS A 94 -10.14 29.45 -10.81
CA LYS A 94 -11.58 29.17 -10.83
C LYS A 94 -12.37 30.01 -11.84
N ASP A 95 -11.68 30.85 -12.61
CA ASP A 95 -12.27 31.89 -13.46
C ASP A 95 -11.83 31.77 -14.94
N GLN A 96 -11.57 30.55 -15.44
CA GLN A 96 -11.48 30.27 -16.89
C GLN A 96 -12.70 29.52 -17.40
#